data_AF-A0A6L9S3Z6-F1
#
_entry.id   AF-A0A6L9S3Z6-F1
#
_cell.length_a   1.000
_cell.length_b   1.000
_cell.length_c   1.000
_cell.angle_alpha   90.00
_cell.angle_beta   90.00
_cell.angle_gamma   90.00
#
_symmetry.space_group_name_H-M   'P 1'
#
loop_
_entity.id
_entity.type
_entity.pdbx_description
1 polymer ?
#
loop_
_entity_poly.entity_id
_entity_poly.type
_entity_poly.pdbx_seq_one_letter_code
_entity_poly.pdbx_strand_id
1 'polypeptide(L)'
;MHRCLTGHPTVVETEPRLDDGTPFPTLYYLTCPRAVAAASTLESLGVMAEMSDRLERDEALAAAYRAAHEDYLQRRERIAHVEEVAGVSAGGMPTRVKCLHVLVAHSLAVGRGVNPLGDEALGLMARLEEKPWTSASCAWRPEN
;
A
#
# COMPACT_ATOMS: atom_id res chain seq x y z
N MET A 1 -10.21 -6.73 -4.87
CA MET A 1 -10.50 -6.76 -3.41
C MET A 1 -9.73 -7.89 -2.75
N HIS A 2 -8.97 -7.62 -1.70
CA HIS A 2 -8.19 -8.63 -0.95
C HIS A 2 -8.77 -8.84 0.46
N ARG A 3 -8.82 -10.09 0.94
CA ARG A 3 -9.33 -10.47 2.27
C ARG A 3 -8.29 -11.26 3.06
N CYS A 4 -8.31 -11.14 4.39
CA CYS A 4 -7.47 -11.97 5.26
C CYS A 4 -8.13 -13.33 5.55
N LEU A 5 -7.43 -14.21 6.28
CA LEU A 5 -7.91 -15.54 6.65
C LEU A 5 -9.30 -15.54 7.31
N THR A 6 -9.60 -14.52 8.10
CA THR A 6 -10.91 -14.39 8.78
C THR A 6 -12.02 -13.85 7.88
N GLY A 7 -11.75 -13.65 6.58
CA GLY A 7 -12.70 -13.17 5.58
C GLY A 7 -12.87 -11.64 5.56
N HIS A 8 -12.23 -10.91 6.47
CA HIS A 8 -12.35 -9.46 6.55
C HIS A 8 -11.65 -8.76 5.37
N PRO A 9 -12.27 -7.74 4.75
CA PRO A 9 -11.62 -6.92 3.72
C PRO A 9 -10.33 -6.34 4.28
N THR A 10 -9.20 -6.73 3.71
CA THR A 10 -7.91 -6.12 4.07
C THR A 10 -7.61 -4.96 3.17
N VAL A 11 -8.02 -5.05 1.90
CA VAL A 11 -7.88 -3.97 0.94
C VAL A 11 -9.18 -3.76 0.19
N VAL A 12 -9.60 -2.51 0.12
CA VAL A 12 -10.66 -2.05 -0.78
C VAL A 12 -10.06 -1.24 -1.91
N GLU A 13 -10.73 -1.31 -3.06
CA GLU A 13 -10.42 -0.50 -4.25
C GLU A 13 -11.47 0.62 -4.33
N THR A 14 -11.04 1.85 -4.63
CA THR A 14 -11.90 3.04 -4.65
C THR A 14 -11.91 3.70 -6.01
N GLU A 15 -12.99 4.43 -6.31
CA GLU A 15 -13.07 5.26 -7.50
C GLU A 15 -12.09 6.46 -7.42
N PRO A 16 -11.59 6.95 -8.57
CA PRO A 16 -10.68 8.09 -8.60
C PRO A 16 -11.39 9.45 -8.39
N ARG A 17 -12.66 9.44 -8.01
CA ARG A 17 -13.44 10.59 -7.55
C ARG A 17 -14.25 10.19 -6.31
N LEU A 18 -14.45 11.15 -5.41
CA LEU A 18 -15.41 11.04 -4.31
C LEU A 18 -16.84 11.31 -4.84
N ASP A 19 -17.84 11.03 -4.01
CA ASP A 19 -19.27 11.24 -4.35
C ASP A 19 -19.60 12.69 -4.73
N ASP A 20 -18.83 13.66 -4.25
CA ASP A 20 -18.97 15.09 -4.57
C ASP A 20 -18.18 15.51 -5.84
N GLY A 21 -17.54 14.56 -6.52
CA GLY A 21 -16.72 14.78 -7.70
C GLY A 21 -15.25 15.13 -7.42
N THR A 22 -14.85 15.30 -6.16
CA THR A 22 -13.47 15.63 -5.78
C THR A 22 -12.49 14.57 -6.28
N PRO A 23 -11.42 14.95 -7.01
CA PRO A 23 -10.39 14.01 -7.46
C PRO A 23 -9.72 13.28 -6.29
N PHE A 24 -9.58 11.96 -6.42
CA PHE A 24 -9.03 11.12 -5.37
C PHE A 24 -7.95 10.18 -5.92
N PRO A 25 -6.65 10.46 -5.66
CA PRO A 25 -5.57 9.72 -6.32
C PRO A 25 -5.37 8.31 -5.74
N THR A 26 -5.83 8.06 -4.52
CA THR A 26 -5.64 6.77 -3.85
C THR A 26 -6.67 5.76 -4.33
N LEU A 27 -6.19 4.71 -5.01
CA LEU A 27 -6.95 3.57 -5.48
C LEU A 27 -7.12 2.47 -4.42
N TYR A 28 -6.11 2.24 -3.57
CA TYR A 28 -6.08 1.12 -2.62
C TYR A 28 -6.04 1.60 -1.17
N TYR A 29 -7.01 1.17 -0.36
CA TYR A 29 -7.09 1.46 1.06
C TYR A 29 -6.91 0.19 1.90
N LEU A 30 -5.97 0.25 2.85
CA LEU A 30 -5.79 -0.80 3.85
C LEU A 30 -6.86 -0.64 4.94
N THR A 31 -7.72 -1.65 5.10
CA THR A 31 -8.90 -1.56 5.99
C THR A 31 -8.86 -2.50 7.17
N CYS A 32 -8.06 -3.57 7.14
CA CYS A 32 -7.95 -4.50 8.26
C CYS A 32 -7.31 -3.79 9.47
N PRO A 33 -7.97 -3.67 10.63
CA PRO A 33 -7.42 -2.90 11.76
C PRO A 33 -6.06 -3.42 12.26
N ARG A 34 -5.86 -4.74 12.23
CA ARG A 34 -4.56 -5.35 12.56
C ARG A 34 -3.47 -5.03 11.53
N ALA A 35 -3.81 -5.00 10.24
CA ALA A 35 -2.87 -4.65 9.19
C ALA A 35 -2.52 -3.16 9.25
N VAL A 36 -3.53 -2.30 9.46
CA VAL A 36 -3.35 -0.85 9.65
C VAL A 36 -2.44 -0.59 10.84
N ALA A 37 -2.69 -1.23 11.99
CA ALA A 37 -1.86 -1.08 13.17
C ALA A 37 -0.40 -1.49 12.91
N ALA A 38 -0.17 -2.64 12.27
CA ALA A 38 1.17 -3.11 11.94
C ALA A 38 1.90 -2.17 10.94
N ALA A 39 1.19 -1.62 9.95
CA ALA A 39 1.77 -0.62 9.05
C ALA A 39 2.14 0.66 9.81
N SER A 40 1.25 1.16 10.68
CA SER A 40 1.52 2.33 11.53
C SER A 40 2.69 2.11 12.48
N THR A 41 2.86 0.90 13.05
CA THR A 41 4.03 0.56 13.85
C THR A 41 5.32 0.71 13.04
N LEU A 42 5.37 0.19 11.81
CA LEU A 42 6.55 0.36 10.94
C LEU A 42 6.80 1.83 10.59
N GLU A 43 5.76 2.61 10.35
CA GLU A 43 5.88 4.05 10.10
C GLU A 43 6.50 4.78 11.30
N SER A 44 6.06 4.46 12.52
CA SER A 44 6.62 5.01 13.77
C SER A 44 8.07 4.58 14.01
N LEU A 45 8.48 3.41 13.51
CA LEU A 45 9.85 2.92 13.60
C LEU A 45 10.80 3.55 12.56
N GLY A 46 10.33 4.46 11.71
CA GLY A 46 11.18 5.19 10.76
C GLY A 46 11.44 4.46 9.44
N VAL A 47 10.78 3.32 9.20
CA VAL A 47 10.98 2.48 8.00
C VAL A 47 10.79 3.27 6.69
N MET A 48 9.87 4.24 6.66
CA MET A 48 9.63 5.07 5.47
C MET A 48 10.85 5.93 5.09
N ALA A 49 11.56 6.46 6.09
CA ALA A 49 12.75 7.26 5.86
C ALA A 49 13.85 6.37 5.28
N GLU A 50 14.11 5.21 5.88
CA GLU A 50 15.09 4.23 5.41
C GLU A 50 14.81 3.75 3.98
N MET A 51 13.55 3.46 3.66
CA MET A 51 13.14 3.06 2.31
C MET A 51 13.33 4.19 1.29
N SER A 52 13.00 5.44 1.67
CA SER A 52 13.21 6.61 0.79
C SER A 52 14.69 6.84 0.53
N ASP A 53 15.51 6.75 1.57
CA ASP A 53 16.96 6.83 1.53
C ASP A 53 17.61 5.79 0.62
N ARG A 54 17.02 4.59 0.53
CA ARG A 54 17.49 3.54 -0.38
C ARG A 54 17.13 3.81 -1.83
N LEU A 55 15.99 4.45 -2.11
CA LEU A 55 15.61 4.82 -3.49
C LEU A 55 16.62 5.78 -4.13
N GLU A 56 17.34 6.58 -3.33
CA GLU A 56 18.37 7.49 -3.84
C GLU A 56 19.68 6.79 -4.17
N ARG A 57 19.93 5.60 -3.61
CA ARG A 57 21.24 4.92 -3.65
C ARG A 57 21.22 3.59 -4.40
N ASP A 58 20.03 3.02 -4.62
CA ASP A 58 19.83 1.76 -5.32
C ASP A 58 18.97 2.01 -6.58
N GLU A 59 19.65 2.09 -7.73
CA GLU A 59 19.02 2.34 -9.03
C GLU A 59 18.05 1.22 -9.44
N ALA A 60 18.34 -0.04 -9.06
CA ALA A 60 17.49 -1.16 -9.40
C ALA A 60 16.19 -1.13 -8.58
N LEU A 61 16.28 -0.81 -7.30
CA LEU A 61 15.12 -0.59 -6.44
C LEU A 61 14.28 0.60 -6.94
N ALA A 62 14.92 1.71 -7.30
CA ALA A 62 14.23 2.89 -7.84
C ALA A 62 13.51 2.57 -9.15
N ALA A 63 14.11 1.79 -10.05
CA ALA A 63 13.48 1.33 -11.29
C ALA A 63 12.28 0.42 -11.00
N ALA A 64 12.42 -0.55 -10.09
CA ALA A 64 11.32 -1.44 -9.71
C ALA A 64 10.16 -0.68 -9.03
N TYR A 65 10.47 0.32 -8.20
CA TYR A 65 9.45 1.15 -7.56
C TYR A 65 8.75 2.10 -8.54
N ARG A 66 9.44 2.55 -9.59
CA ARG A 66 8.83 3.26 -10.72
C ARG A 66 7.91 2.36 -11.54
N ALA A 67 8.28 1.11 -11.77
CA ALA A 67 7.38 0.14 -12.40
C ALA A 67 6.12 -0.10 -11.54
N ALA A 68 6.25 -0.14 -10.21
CA ALA A 68 5.10 -0.22 -9.30
C ALA A 68 4.18 1.00 -9.41
N HIS A 69 4.76 2.20 -9.56
CA HIS A 69 4.02 3.44 -9.80
C HIS A 69 3.22 3.37 -11.12
N GLU A 70 3.84 2.90 -12.20
CA GLU A 70 3.20 2.76 -13.50
C GLU A 70 2.07 1.73 -13.49
N ASP A 71 2.25 0.58 -12.83
CA ASP A 71 1.18 -0.41 -12.64
C ASP A 71 0.00 0.19 -11.86
N TYR A 72 0.27 0.97 -10.82
CA TYR A 72 -0.75 1.67 -10.06
C TYR A 72 -1.57 2.64 -10.93
N LEU A 73 -0.89 3.45 -11.74
CA LEU A 73 -1.55 4.40 -12.65
C LEU A 73 -2.42 3.67 -13.67
N GLN A 74 -1.88 2.62 -14.29
CA GLN A 74 -2.61 1.82 -15.28
C GLN A 74 -3.86 1.17 -14.69
N ARG A 75 -3.82 0.71 -13.44
CA ARG A 75 -4.99 0.12 -12.77
C ARG A 75 -6.05 1.16 -12.48
N ARG A 76 -5.66 2.35 -12.01
CA ARG A 76 -6.62 3.44 -11.79
C ARG A 76 -7.28 3.89 -13.08
N GLU A 77 -6.48 4.00 -14.15
CA GLU A 77 -6.95 4.41 -15.47
C GLU A 77 -8.02 3.46 -16.05
N ARG A 78 -7.97 2.16 -15.68
CA ARG A 78 -9.01 1.19 -16.06
C ARG A 78 -10.36 1.43 -15.39
N ILE A 79 -10.41 2.15 -14.27
CA ILE A 79 -11.65 2.48 -13.58
C ILE A 79 -12.25 3.74 -14.19
N ALA A 80 -11.49 4.84 -14.20
CA ALA A 80 -11.86 6.07 -14.86
C ALA A 80 -10.64 6.98 -15.03
N HIS A 81 -10.61 7.71 -16.15
CA HIS A 81 -9.65 8.77 -16.36
C HIS A 81 -10.04 10.02 -15.55
N VAL A 82 -9.08 10.59 -14.81
CA VAL A 82 -9.24 11.83 -14.04
C VAL A 82 -8.00 12.70 -14.26
N GLU A 83 -8.16 13.73 -15.09
CA GLU A 83 -7.08 14.63 -15.52
C GLU A 83 -6.34 15.25 -14.33
N GLU A 84 -7.07 15.65 -13.29
CA GLU A 84 -6.52 16.34 -12.11
C GLU A 84 -5.52 15.50 -11.30
N VAL A 85 -5.57 14.18 -11.45
CA VAL A 85 -4.65 13.23 -10.79
C VAL A 85 -3.89 12.37 -11.80
N ALA A 86 -3.90 12.74 -13.09
CA ALA A 86 -3.13 12.07 -14.12
C ALA A 86 -1.65 12.03 -13.73
N GLY A 87 -1.01 10.86 -13.86
CA GLY A 87 0.38 10.66 -13.45
C GLY A 87 0.64 10.65 -11.93
N VAL A 88 -0.35 10.97 -11.08
CA VAL A 88 -0.17 11.00 -9.62
C VAL A 88 -0.62 9.69 -9.01
N SER A 89 0.29 8.85 -8.52
CA SER A 89 -0.07 7.67 -7.70
C SER A 89 -0.16 8.04 -6.21
N ALA A 90 -0.26 7.03 -5.32
CA ALA A 90 -0.31 7.24 -3.88
C ALA A 90 1.00 6.84 -3.16
N GLY A 91 1.09 7.09 -1.85
CA GLY A 91 2.19 6.57 -1.04
C GLY A 91 3.56 7.24 -1.24
N GLY A 92 3.64 8.31 -2.06
CA GLY A 92 4.89 9.02 -2.33
C GLY A 92 5.65 8.48 -3.55
N MET A 93 5.14 7.40 -4.15
CA MET A 93 5.65 6.83 -5.40
C MET A 93 5.78 7.88 -6.51
N PRO A 94 6.80 7.76 -7.38
CA PRO A 94 7.85 6.72 -7.39
C PRO A 94 9.15 7.13 -6.68
N THR A 95 9.22 8.31 -6.06
CA THR A 95 10.50 8.89 -5.63
C THR A 95 10.76 8.82 -4.13
N ARG A 96 9.73 8.60 -3.31
CA ARG A 96 9.85 8.49 -1.86
C ARG A 96 8.73 7.64 -1.26
N VAL A 97 8.85 7.29 0.01
CA VAL A 97 7.78 6.64 0.78
C VAL A 97 7.18 7.64 1.76
N LYS A 98 5.90 7.99 1.58
CA LYS A 98 5.15 8.89 2.48
C LYS A 98 4.14 8.16 3.37
N CYS A 99 3.75 6.93 2.99
CA CYS A 99 2.76 6.12 3.72
C CYS A 99 2.89 4.65 3.33
N LEU A 100 3.08 3.77 4.31
CA LEU A 100 3.17 2.31 4.11
C LEU A 100 1.81 1.67 3.90
N HIS A 101 0.72 2.21 4.44
CA HIS A 101 -0.62 1.62 4.29
C HIS A 101 -0.97 1.37 2.83
N VAL A 102 -0.71 2.35 1.96
CA VAL A 102 -1.04 2.23 0.54
C VAL A 102 -0.05 1.36 -0.24
N LEU A 103 1.23 1.30 0.15
CA LEU A 103 2.18 0.38 -0.51
C LEU A 103 1.85 -1.08 -0.17
N VAL A 104 1.54 -1.33 1.10
CA VAL A 104 1.05 -2.63 1.59
C VAL A 104 -0.27 -2.98 0.91
N ALA A 105 -1.22 -2.04 0.86
CA ALA A 105 -2.51 -2.26 0.20
C ALA A 105 -2.34 -2.56 -1.29
N HIS A 106 -1.46 -1.83 -1.99
CA HIS A 106 -1.13 -2.08 -3.38
C HIS A 106 -0.62 -3.52 -3.56
N SER A 107 0.41 -3.91 -2.79
CA SER A 107 1.02 -5.26 -2.87
C SER A 107 0.02 -6.38 -2.58
N LEU A 108 -0.85 -6.21 -1.59
CA LEU A 108 -1.91 -7.17 -1.28
C LEU A 108 -2.97 -7.26 -2.38
N ALA A 109 -3.28 -6.15 -3.06
CA ALA A 109 -4.29 -6.11 -4.11
C ALA A 109 -3.80 -6.75 -5.42
N VAL A 110 -2.52 -6.55 -5.76
CA VAL A 110 -1.98 -6.91 -7.08
C VAL A 110 -1.08 -8.13 -7.06
N GLY A 111 -0.62 -8.55 -5.88
CA GLY A 111 0.29 -9.68 -5.69
C GLY A 111 1.73 -9.26 -5.47
N ARG A 112 2.51 -10.16 -4.83
CA ARG A 112 3.94 -9.96 -4.59
C ARG A 112 4.72 -9.89 -5.90
N GLY A 113 5.79 -9.10 -5.91
CA GLY A 113 6.68 -8.86 -7.05
C GLY A 113 6.39 -7.58 -7.81
N VAL A 114 5.26 -6.90 -7.54
CA VAL A 114 4.88 -5.66 -8.23
C VAL A 114 5.39 -4.42 -7.51
N ASN A 115 5.20 -4.34 -6.19
CA ASN A 115 5.62 -3.20 -5.38
C ASN A 115 6.67 -3.64 -4.35
N PRO A 116 7.97 -3.49 -4.65
CA PRO A 116 9.04 -4.07 -3.82
C PRO A 116 9.03 -3.55 -2.39
N LEU A 117 8.74 -2.26 -2.19
CA LEU A 117 8.70 -1.66 -0.86
C LEU A 117 7.43 -2.05 -0.07
N GLY A 118 6.30 -2.23 -0.76
CA GLY A 118 5.12 -2.78 -0.12
C GLY A 118 5.28 -4.27 0.26
N ASP A 119 5.98 -5.04 -0.56
CA ASP A 119 6.32 -6.44 -0.29
C ASP A 119 7.30 -6.59 0.88
N GLU A 120 8.29 -5.70 0.94
CA GLU A 120 9.23 -5.61 2.05
C GLU A 120 8.50 -5.24 3.34
N ALA A 121 7.62 -4.23 3.30
CA ALA A 121 6.81 -3.83 4.44
C ALA A 121 5.94 -4.99 4.95
N LEU A 122 5.30 -5.76 4.05
CA LEU A 122 4.58 -6.99 4.44
C LEU A 122 5.49 -8.00 5.17
N GLY A 123 6.74 -8.15 4.72
CA GLY A 123 7.72 -9.02 5.38
C GLY A 123 8.15 -8.49 6.75
N LEU A 124 8.27 -7.17 6.92
CA LEU A 124 8.55 -6.54 8.21
C LEU A 124 7.35 -6.67 9.18
N MET A 125 6.12 -6.44 8.71
CA MET A 125 4.90 -6.61 9.50
C MET A 125 4.77 -8.03 10.07
N ALA A 126 5.19 -9.04 9.30
CA ALA A 126 5.17 -10.43 9.72
C ALA A 126 6.16 -10.74 10.86
N ARG A 127 7.20 -9.90 11.02
CA ARG A 127 8.31 -10.07 11.97
C ARG A 127 8.27 -9.09 13.15
N LEU A 128 7.25 -8.23 13.24
CA LEU A 128 7.08 -7.34 14.39
C LEU A 128 7.01 -8.16 15.68
N GLU A 129 7.75 -7.73 16.70
CA GLU A 129 7.71 -8.35 18.03
C GLU A 129 6.32 -8.19 18.65
N GLU A 130 5.79 -6.96 18.58
CA GLU A 130 4.45 -6.65 19.04
C GLU A 130 3.45 -6.74 17.90
N LYS A 131 2.46 -7.63 18.08
CA LYS A 131 1.29 -7.77 17.19
C LYS A 131 1.69 -7.98 15.71
N PRO A 132 2.49 -9.01 15.40
CA PRO A 132 2.81 -9.34 14.01
C PRO A 132 1.55 -9.56 13.18
N TRP A 133 1.67 -9.31 11.89
CA TRP A 133 0.55 -9.46 10.98
C TRP A 133 0.97 -10.10 9.65
N THR A 134 0.20 -11.10 9.24
CA THR A 134 0.09 -11.55 7.86
C THR A 134 -1.38 -11.71 7.51
N SER A 135 -1.71 -11.72 6.22
CA SER A 135 -3.08 -12.04 5.78
C SER A 135 -3.51 -13.44 6.22
N ALA A 136 -2.57 -14.39 6.33
CA ALA A 136 -2.82 -15.77 6.74
C ALA A 136 -2.91 -15.98 8.25
N SER A 137 -2.40 -15.06 9.08
CA SER A 137 -2.42 -15.17 10.55
C SER A 137 -3.31 -14.13 11.23
N CYS A 138 -4.06 -13.34 10.45
CA CYS A 138 -4.91 -12.29 10.99
C CYS A 138 -5.98 -12.89 11.93
N ALA A 139 -5.98 -12.47 13.18
CA ALA A 139 -6.94 -12.89 14.21
C ALA A 139 -7.96 -11.79 14.57
N TRP A 140 -8.07 -10.74 13.76
CA TRP A 140 -9.02 -9.66 14.04
C TRP A 140 -10.47 -10.16 13.99
N ARG A 141 -11.26 -9.70 14.96
CA ARG A 141 -12.70 -9.87 15.07
C ARG A 141 -13.32 -8.50 15.39
N PRO A 142 -14.49 -8.16 14.83
CA PRO A 142 -15.24 -7.02 15.36
C PRO A 142 -15.53 -7.28 16.84
N GLU A 143 -15.36 -6.27 17.68
CA GLU A 143 -15.85 -6.32 19.07
C GLU A 143 -17.38 -6.43 19.01
N ASN A 144 -17.95 -7.41 19.71
CA ASN A 144 -19.40 -7.59 19.84
C ASN A 144 -20.01 -6.50 20.71
#